data_AF-A0A1F7CMF6-F1
#
_entry.id   AF-A0A1F7CMF6-F1
#
_cell.length_a   1.000
_cell.length_b   1.000
_cell.length_c   1.000
_cell.angle_alpha   90.00
_cell.angle_beta   90.00
_cell.angle_gamma   90.00
#
_symmetry.space_group_name_H-M   'P 1'
#
loop_
_entity.id
_entity.type
_entity.pdbx_description
1 polymer ?
#
loop_
_entity_poly.entity_id
_entity_poly.type
_entity_poly.pdbx_seq_one_letter_code
_entity_poly.pdbx_strand_id
1 'polypeptide(L)' 'MARIRQTEIHTRRTRRMKLRKLRQKYTTAKTGIQKEKILDFQARVAPWLSEELFLAPLKRK' A
#
# COMPACT_ATOMS: atom_id res chain seq x y z
N MET A 1 -12.54 -23.38 -14.77
CA MET A 1 -12.63 -22.74 -13.43
C MET A 1 -11.28 -22.26 -12.85
N ALA A 2 -10.11 -22.73 -13.31
CA ALA A 2 -8.81 -22.35 -12.72
C ALA A 2 -8.34 -20.90 -12.96
N ARG A 3 -8.78 -20.24 -14.06
CA ARG A 3 -8.29 -18.90 -14.43
C ARG A 3 -8.71 -17.80 -13.46
N ILE A 4 -9.95 -17.83 -12.94
CA ILE A 4 -10.48 -16.81 -12.00
C ILE A 4 -9.65 -16.76 -10.71
N ARG A 5 -9.31 -17.93 -10.15
CA ARG A 5 -8.46 -18.01 -8.96
C ARG A 5 -7.05 -17.45 -9.24
N GLN A 6 -6.50 -17.68 -10.42
CA GLN A 6 -5.19 -17.15 -10.79
C GLN A 6 -5.21 -15.61 -10.93
N THR A 7 -6.25 -15.03 -11.55
CA THR A 7 -6.40 -13.57 -11.64
C THR A 7 -6.61 -12.93 -10.27
N GLU A 8 -7.39 -13.54 -9.39
CA GLU A 8 -7.55 -13.06 -8.01
C GLU A 8 -6.23 -13.10 -7.22
N ILE A 9 -5.47 -14.20 -7.33
CA ILE A 9 -4.16 -14.30 -6.70
C ILE A 9 -3.21 -13.24 -7.25
N HIS A 10 -3.18 -13.05 -8.58
CA HIS A 10 -2.33 -12.06 -9.23
C HIS A 10 -2.69 -10.64 -8.78
N THR A 11 -3.96 -10.26 -8.82
CA THR A 11 -4.42 -8.93 -8.38
C THR A 11 -4.09 -8.66 -6.91
N ARG A 12 -4.27 -9.65 -6.02
CA ARG A 12 -3.86 -9.55 -4.61
C ARG A 12 -2.35 -9.33 -4.47
N ARG A 13 -1.52 -10.07 -5.21
CA ARG A 13 -0.05 -9.92 -5.21
C ARG A 13 0.37 -8.54 -5.70
N THR A 14 -0.18 -8.08 -6.82
CA THR A 14 0.11 -6.77 -7.40
C THR A 14 -0.28 -5.64 -6.45
N ARG A 15 -1.43 -5.76 -5.77
CA ARG A 15 -1.86 -4.79 -4.75
C ARG A 15 -0.89 -4.75 -3.56
N ARG A 16 -0.47 -5.92 -3.03
CA ARG A 16 0.54 -5.99 -1.96
C ARG A 16 1.85 -5.33 -2.36
N MET A 17 2.32 -5.58 -3.59
CA MET A 17 3.54 -4.97 -4.12
C MET A 17 3.41 -3.44 -4.25
N LYS A 18 2.27 -2.94 -4.70
CA LYS A 18 1.99 -1.50 -4.80
C LYS A 18 2.01 -0.84 -3.42
N LEU A 19 1.35 -1.43 -2.43
CA LEU A 19 1.38 -0.95 -1.05
C LEU A 19 2.78 -0.98 -0.44
N ARG A 20 3.59 -2.02 -0.73
CA ARG A 20 5.00 -2.08 -0.30
C ARG A 20 5.82 -0.93 -0.88
N LYS A 21 5.68 -0.65 -2.17
CA LYS A 21 6.35 0.49 -2.82
C LYS A 21 5.92 1.83 -2.22
N LEU A 22 4.64 1.99 -1.90
CA LEU A 22 4.16 3.21 -1.24
C LEU A 22 4.74 3.38 0.16
N ARG A 23 4.83 2.30 0.95
CA ARG A 23 5.52 2.34 2.25
C ARG A 23 6.98 2.75 2.13
N GLN A 24 7.70 2.20 1.16
CA GLN A 24 9.10 2.57 0.90
C GLN A 24 9.22 4.06 0.55
N LYS A 25 8.33 4.57 -0.31
CA LYS A 25 8.28 6.01 -0.62
C LYS A 25 7.97 6.85 0.62
N TYR A 26 7.06 6.39 1.48
CA TYR A 26 6.71 7.08 2.72
C TYR A 26 7.90 7.17 3.68
N THR A 27 8.69 6.08 3.80
CA THR A 27 9.90 6.08 4.64
C THR A 27 10.99 7.00 4.11
N THR A 28 11.10 7.18 2.79
CA THR A 28 12.09 8.07 2.17
C THR A 28 11.63 9.52 2.04
N ALA A 29 10.34 9.80 2.27
CA ALA A 29 9.76 11.13 2.15
C ALA A 29 10.30 12.05 3.26
N LYS A 30 10.86 13.18 2.86
CA LYS A 30 11.51 14.13 3.77
C LYS A 30 10.54 15.14 4.37
N THR A 31 9.45 15.44 3.67
CA THR A 31 8.49 16.50 4.06
C THR A 31 7.12 15.94 4.40
N GLY A 32 6.38 16.65 5.27
CA GLY A 32 5.00 16.30 5.62
C GLY A 32 4.08 16.23 4.39
N ILE A 33 4.20 17.20 3.49
CA ILE A 33 3.42 17.26 2.23
C ILE A 33 3.66 16.03 1.35
N GLN A 34 4.89 15.51 1.28
CA GLN A 34 5.17 14.29 0.52
C GLN A 34 4.54 13.06 1.17
N LYS A 35 4.54 13.00 2.50
CA LYS A 35 3.90 11.91 3.26
C LYS A 35 2.39 11.93 3.06
N GLU A 36 1.75 13.09 3.16
CA GLU A 36 0.30 13.27 2.90
C GLU A 36 -0.09 12.81 1.50
N LYS A 37 0.62 13.23 0.46
CA LYS A 37 0.36 12.77 -0.92
C LYS A 37 0.43 11.25 -1.08
N ILE A 38 1.30 10.59 -0.31
CA ILE A 38 1.42 9.13 -0.33
C ILE A 38 0.25 8.47 0.40
N LEU A 39 -0.22 9.06 1.49
CA LEU A 39 -1.40 8.60 2.24
C LEU A 39 -2.68 8.79 1.43
N ASP A 40 -2.87 9.93 0.78
CA ASP A 40 -3.99 10.18 -0.14
C ASP A 40 -4.02 9.16 -1.27
N PHE A 41 -2.86 8.89 -1.86
CA PHE A 41 -2.76 7.90 -2.91
C PHE A 41 -3.01 6.48 -2.39
N GLN A 42 -2.59 6.18 -1.16
CA GLN A 42 -2.90 4.90 -0.51
C GLN A 42 -4.41 4.74 -0.28
N ALA A 43 -5.09 5.79 0.20
CA ALA A 43 -6.54 5.78 0.41
C ALA A 43 -7.29 5.54 -0.91
N ARG A 44 -6.84 6.11 -2.04
CA ARG A 44 -7.42 5.83 -3.36
C ARG A 44 -7.17 4.41 -3.86
N VAL A 45 -6.02 3.83 -3.55
CA VAL A 45 -5.64 2.46 -4.00
C VAL A 45 -6.27 1.36 -3.14
N ALA A 46 -6.41 1.60 -1.85
CA ALA A 46 -6.98 0.65 -0.89
C ALA A 46 -7.81 1.42 0.17
N PRO A 47 -9.06 1.81 -0.17
CA PRO A 47 -9.92 2.57 0.74
C PRO A 47 -10.26 1.84 2.05
N TRP A 48 -10.26 0.50 2.01
CA TRP A 48 -10.52 -0.34 3.18
C TRP A 48 -9.30 -0.51 4.10
N LEU A 49 -8.15 0.03 3.74
CA LEU A 49 -6.93 -0.05 4.54
C LEU A 49 -6.71 1.30 5.24
N SER A 50 -6.85 1.32 6.56
CA SER A 50 -6.57 2.53 7.34
C SER A 50 -5.09 2.89 7.30
N GLU A 51 -4.78 4.17 7.52
CA GLU A 51 -3.41 4.67 7.61
C GLU A 51 -2.61 3.92 8.68
N GLU A 52 -3.20 3.68 9.85
CA GLU A 52 -2.54 2.95 10.94
C GLU A 52 -2.11 1.55 10.51
N LEU A 53 -2.99 0.80 9.85
CA LEU A 53 -2.68 -0.53 9.33
C LEU A 53 -1.69 -0.47 8.16
N PHE A 54 -1.73 0.59 7.36
CA PHE A 54 -0.77 0.82 6.30
C PHE A 54 0.65 1.04 6.84
N LEU A 55 0.79 1.79 7.94
CA LEU A 55 2.06 2.13 8.60
C LEU A 55 2.53 1.08 9.62
N ALA A 56 1.65 0.20 10.12
CA ALA A 56 1.98 -0.83 11.10
C ALA A 56 3.22 -1.69 10.73
N PRO A 57 3.44 -2.10 9.45
CA PRO A 57 4.63 -2.84 9.06
C PRO A 57 5.94 -2.05 9.19
N LEU A 58 5.88 -0.71 9.26
CA LEU A 58 7.05 0.15 9.46
C LEU A 58 7.40 0.31 10.94
N LYS A 59 6.41 0.18 11.84
CA LYS A 59 6.61 0.31 13.30
C LYS A 59 7.22 -0.93 13.96
N ARG A 60 7.18 -2.09 13.30
CA ARG A 60 7.70 -3.37 13.82
C ARG A 60 9.20 -3.60 13.53
N LYS A 61 9.97 -2.53 13.38
CA LYS A 61 11.41 -2.60 13.08
C LYS A 61 12.22 -1.92 14.16
#